data_AF-A0A0H3I987-F1
#
_entry.id   AF-A0A0H3I987-F1
#
_cell.length_a   1.000
_cell.length_b   1.000
_cell.length_c   1.000
_cell.angle_alpha   90.00
_cell.angle_beta   90.00
_cell.angle_gamma   90.00
#
_symmetry.space_group_name_H-M   'P 1'
#
loop_
_entity.id
_entity.type
_entity.pdbx_description
1 polymer ?
#
loop_
_entity_poly.entity_id
_entity_poly.type
_entity_poly.pdbx_seq_one_letter_code
_entity_poly.pdbx_strand_id
1 'polypeptide(L)'
;MFYEKLNEVTLIVDSGIYFEIRDFFLSQDAISVCEINIIEDRYNVLLKGVADRKFYNNMFFSFVNFIQYSYLTCYINNVIDDDIVYELITANEKMKGFYCKIIVESNYS
;
A
#
# COMPACT_ATOMS: atom_id res chain seq x y z
N MET A 1 1.51 -1.82 21.67
CA MET A 1 2.86 -1.58 21.09
C MET A 1 2.89 -1.26 19.60
N PHE A 2 2.43 -2.13 18.66
CA PHE A 2 2.52 -1.81 17.22
C PHE A 2 1.72 -0.56 16.82
N TYR A 3 0.50 -0.41 17.34
CA TYR A 3 -0.37 0.73 17.08
C TYR A 3 0.03 2.03 17.78
N GLU A 4 0.81 1.97 18.87
CA GLU A 4 1.12 3.17 19.66
C GLU A 4 2.12 4.09 18.94
N LYS A 5 3.10 3.53 18.22
CA LYS A 5 4.02 4.33 17.40
C LYS A 5 3.40 4.85 16.10
N LEU A 6 2.33 4.21 15.62
CA LEU A 6 1.56 4.72 14.47
C LEU A 6 0.86 6.03 14.80
N ASN A 7 0.41 6.20 16.05
CA ASN A 7 -0.24 7.42 16.50
C ASN A 7 0.71 8.64 16.54
N GLU A 8 2.02 8.42 16.52
CA GLU A 8 3.03 9.49 16.49
C GLU A 8 3.39 9.92 15.05
N VAL A 9 2.99 9.15 14.03
CA VAL A 9 3.26 9.49 12.64
C VAL A 9 2.26 10.54 12.17
N THR A 10 2.77 11.69 11.74
CA THR A 10 1.98 12.68 11.02
C THR A 10 1.80 12.21 9.58
N LEU A 11 0.59 11.81 9.24
CA LEU A 11 0.24 11.40 7.87
C LEU A 11 0.23 12.63 6.95
N ILE A 12 0.85 12.48 5.80
CA ILE A 12 0.85 13.45 4.72
C ILE A 12 0.23 12.81 3.49
N VAL A 13 -0.47 13.65 2.73
CA VAL A 13 -0.94 13.34 1.40
C VAL A 13 -0.32 14.37 0.47
N ASP A 14 0.40 13.90 -0.54
CA ASP A 14 0.88 14.72 -1.63
C ASP A 14 0.70 14.03 -3.00
N SER A 15 0.75 14.83 -4.04
CA SER A 15 0.56 14.37 -5.42
C SER A 15 1.72 13.50 -5.92
N GLY A 16 2.94 13.69 -5.40
CA GLY A 16 4.10 12.87 -5.75
C GLY A 16 3.87 11.43 -5.34
N ILE A 17 3.55 11.20 -4.06
CA ILE A 17 3.23 9.86 -3.54
C ILE A 17 2.06 9.24 -4.30
N TYR A 18 1.01 10.03 -4.60
CA TYR A 18 -0.12 9.53 -5.39
C TYR A 18 0.33 8.97 -6.74
N PHE A 19 1.16 9.71 -7.47
CA PHE A 19 1.65 9.29 -8.78
C PHE A 19 2.61 8.10 -8.67
N GLU A 20 3.51 8.09 -7.68
CA GLU A 20 4.41 6.96 -7.44
C GLU A 20 3.65 5.66 -7.15
N ILE A 21 2.61 5.72 -6.32
CA ILE A 21 1.72 4.56 -6.04
C ILE A 21 1.05 4.09 -7.33
N ARG A 22 0.41 5.01 -8.05
CA ARG A 22 -0.34 4.68 -9.27
C ARG A 22 0.57 4.08 -10.33
N ASP A 23 1.68 4.73 -10.61
CA ASP A 23 2.59 4.36 -11.70
C ASP A 23 3.31 3.05 -11.37
N PHE A 24 3.64 2.79 -10.10
CA PHE A 24 4.16 1.49 -9.68
C PHE A 24 3.17 0.35 -10.00
N PHE A 25 1.91 0.46 -9.57
CA PHE A 25 0.95 -0.62 -9.76
C PHE A 25 0.52 -0.80 -11.23
N LEU A 26 0.34 0.29 -11.98
CA LEU A 26 0.02 0.21 -13.40
C LEU A 26 1.19 -0.27 -14.28
N SER A 27 2.42 -0.28 -13.75
CA SER A 27 3.58 -0.89 -14.43
C SER A 27 3.62 -2.42 -14.33
N GLN A 28 2.75 -3.03 -13.52
CA GLN A 28 2.71 -4.48 -13.33
C GLN A 28 1.77 -5.11 -14.36
N ASP A 29 2.28 -5.97 -15.23
CA ASP A 29 1.51 -6.61 -16.32
C ASP A 29 0.24 -7.34 -15.84
N ALA A 30 0.24 -7.84 -14.61
CA ALA A 30 -0.88 -8.59 -14.04
C ALA A 30 -2.00 -7.71 -13.46
N ILE A 31 -1.82 -6.38 -13.40
CA ILE A 31 -2.79 -5.43 -12.85
C ILE A 31 -3.54 -4.76 -14.00
N SER A 32 -4.87 -4.91 -14.00
CA SER A 32 -5.75 -4.30 -15.01
C SER A 32 -6.40 -3.01 -14.55
N VAL A 33 -6.58 -2.84 -13.22
CA VAL A 33 -7.19 -1.65 -12.63
C VAL A 33 -6.43 -1.26 -11.37
N CYS A 34 -6.19 0.04 -11.22
CA CYS A 34 -5.66 0.67 -10.00
C CYS A 34 -6.48 1.92 -9.70
N GLU A 35 -7.30 1.87 -8.65
CA GLU A 35 -8.09 2.98 -8.16
C GLU A 35 -7.51 3.46 -6.83
N ILE A 36 -7.29 4.76 -6.67
CA ILE A 36 -6.72 5.35 -5.47
C ILE A 36 -7.69 6.38 -4.90
N ASN A 37 -8.16 6.11 -3.68
CA ASN A 37 -9.02 7.02 -2.92
C ASN A 37 -8.27 7.52 -1.68
N ILE A 38 -8.34 8.83 -1.42
CA ILE A 38 -7.76 9.43 -0.23
C ILE A 38 -8.87 9.68 0.79
N ILE A 39 -8.78 9.03 1.95
CA ILE A 39 -9.77 9.12 3.03
C ILE A 39 -9.00 9.34 4.33
N GLU A 40 -9.30 10.41 5.09
CA GLU A 40 -8.64 10.72 6.36
C GLU A 40 -7.10 10.69 6.28
N ASP A 41 -6.54 11.33 5.26
CA ASP A 41 -5.10 11.39 4.99
C ASP A 41 -4.42 10.03 4.73
N ARG A 42 -5.20 9.04 4.28
CA ARG A 42 -4.74 7.68 3.94
C ARG A 42 -5.00 7.36 2.48
N TYR A 43 -4.01 6.79 1.82
CA TYR A 43 -4.17 6.23 0.49
C TYR A 43 -4.86 4.86 0.61
N ASN A 44 -6.00 4.71 -0.05
CA ASN A 44 -6.74 3.46 -0.17
C ASN A 44 -6.72 3.05 -1.63
N VAL A 45 -5.95 2.01 -1.93
CA VAL A 45 -5.71 1.50 -3.27
C VAL A 45 -6.53 0.24 -3.48
N LEU A 46 -7.36 0.22 -4.51
CA LEU A 46 -8.06 -0.96 -4.98
C LEU A 46 -7.39 -1.44 -6.26
N LEU A 47 -6.94 -2.69 -6.25
CA LEU A 47 -6.31 -3.34 -7.40
C LEU A 47 -7.20 -4.45 -7.92
N LYS A 48 -7.31 -4.54 -9.24
CA LYS A 48 -7.88 -5.70 -9.93
C LYS A 48 -6.84 -6.28 -10.87
N GLY A 49 -6.75 -7.59 -10.92
CA GLY A 49 -5.77 -8.29 -11.73
C GLY A 49 -6.01 -9.79 -11.74
N VAL A 50 -5.19 -10.51 -12.51
CA VAL A 50 -5.25 -11.97 -12.59
C VAL A 50 -3.86 -12.52 -12.33
N ALA A 51 -3.59 -12.87 -11.07
CA ALA A 51 -2.37 -13.54 -10.65
C ALA A 51 -2.60 -14.39 -9.41
N ASP A 52 -1.60 -15.20 -9.05
CA ASP A 52 -1.64 -15.94 -7.80
C ASP A 52 -1.24 -15.08 -6.59
N ARG A 53 -1.55 -15.57 -5.38
CA ARG A 53 -1.19 -14.90 -4.13
C ARG A 53 0.31 -14.65 -3.99
N LYS A 54 1.16 -15.54 -4.52
CA LYS A 54 2.62 -15.40 -4.43
C LYS A 54 3.10 -14.19 -5.23
N PHE A 55 2.54 -13.97 -6.41
CA PHE A 55 2.78 -12.79 -7.22
C PHE A 55 2.41 -11.52 -6.45
N TYR A 56 1.19 -11.44 -5.90
CA TYR A 56 0.76 -10.24 -5.18
C TYR A 56 1.61 -9.94 -3.94
N ASN A 57 2.03 -10.97 -3.20
CA ASN A 57 2.94 -10.79 -2.07
C ASN A 57 4.29 -10.21 -2.54
N ASN A 58 4.86 -10.75 -3.62
CA ASN A 58 6.12 -10.26 -4.18
C ASN A 58 5.99 -8.82 -4.71
N MET A 59 4.88 -8.52 -5.41
CA MET A 59 4.57 -7.17 -5.87
C MET A 59 4.48 -6.19 -4.70
N PHE A 60 3.81 -6.57 -3.61
CA PHE A 60 3.74 -5.74 -2.41
C PHE A 60 5.10 -5.50 -1.77
N PHE A 61 5.95 -6.52 -1.63
CA PHE A 61 7.30 -6.31 -1.11
C PHE A 61 8.17 -5.42 -2.01
N SER A 62 8.04 -5.56 -3.32
CA SER A 62 8.70 -4.66 -4.29
C SER A 62 8.19 -3.23 -4.14
N PHE A 63 6.88 -3.04 -3.94
CA PHE A 63 6.27 -1.74 -3.69
C PHE A 63 6.82 -1.11 -2.41
N VAL A 64 6.85 -1.84 -1.30
CA VAL A 64 7.42 -1.36 -0.03
C VAL A 64 8.86 -0.90 -0.23
N ASN A 65 9.70 -1.71 -0.89
CA ASN A 65 11.09 -1.33 -1.15
C ASN A 65 11.24 -0.09 -2.03
N PHE A 66 10.30 0.13 -2.95
CA PHE A 66 10.28 1.28 -3.85
C PHE A 66 9.90 2.57 -3.11
N ILE A 67 8.89 2.51 -2.22
CA ILE A 67 8.25 3.71 -1.66
C ILE A 67 8.66 4.03 -0.20
N GLN A 68 9.33 3.10 0.47
CA GLN A 68 9.66 3.25 1.89
C GLN A 68 10.57 4.45 2.17
N TYR A 69 10.39 5.01 3.36
CA TYR A 69 11.25 6.04 3.92
C TYR A 69 12.27 5.38 4.84
N SER A 70 13.44 5.99 4.98
CA SER A 70 14.60 5.38 5.65
C SER A 70 14.46 5.21 7.16
N TYR A 71 13.53 5.90 7.82
CA TYR A 71 13.48 5.96 9.28
C TYR A 71 12.53 4.92 9.89
N LEU A 72 11.28 4.89 9.44
CA LEU A 72 10.28 3.95 9.92
C LEU A 72 9.51 3.39 8.75
N THR A 73 9.41 2.07 8.69
CA THR A 73 8.54 1.36 7.74
C THR A 73 7.96 0.16 8.45
N CYS A 74 6.65 0.04 8.40
CA CYS A 74 5.90 -1.05 9.01
C CYS A 74 4.81 -1.47 8.03
N TYR A 75 4.64 -2.77 7.85
CA TYR A 75 3.60 -3.30 6.99
C TYR A 75 3.01 -4.58 7.56
N ILE A 76 1.78 -4.88 7.14
CA ILE A 76 1.08 -6.11 7.43
C ILE A 76 0.40 -6.63 6.16
N ASN A 77 0.31 -7.94 6.07
CA ASN A 77 -0.40 -8.68 5.04
C ASN A 77 -1.45 -9.53 5.73
N ASN A 78 -2.71 -9.29 5.39
CA ASN A 78 -3.86 -10.03 5.86
C ASN A 78 -4.64 -10.58 4.68
N VAL A 79 -5.39 -11.65 4.93
CA VAL A 79 -6.45 -12.11 4.04
C VAL A 79 -7.75 -11.91 4.80
N ILE A 80 -8.68 -11.16 4.21
CA ILE A 80 -10.00 -10.89 4.79
C ILE A 80 -11.01 -11.40 3.77
N ASP A 81 -11.78 -12.40 4.18
CA ASP A 81 -12.65 -13.16 3.28
C ASP A 81 -11.84 -13.73 2.09
N ASP A 82 -12.08 -13.23 0.88
CA ASP A 82 -11.38 -13.63 -0.34
C ASP A 82 -10.36 -12.58 -0.83
N ASP A 83 -10.31 -11.42 -0.20
CA ASP A 83 -9.43 -10.32 -0.61
C ASP A 83 -8.09 -10.36 0.12
N ILE A 84 -7.04 -9.99 -0.60
CA ILE A 84 -5.73 -9.79 0.00
C ILE A 84 -5.61 -8.31 0.38
N VAL A 85 -5.38 -8.06 1.66
CA VAL A 85 -5.28 -6.72 2.23
C VAL A 85 -3.86 -6.49 2.73
N TYR A 86 -3.20 -5.52 2.12
CA TYR A 86 -1.91 -5.03 2.59
C TYR A 86 -2.07 -3.66 3.22
N GLU A 87 -1.33 -3.42 4.28
CA GLU A 87 -1.24 -2.10 4.89
C GLU A 87 0.23 -1.75 5.05
N LEU A 88 0.59 -0.53 4.69
CA LEU A 88 1.92 0.05 4.82
C LEU A 88 1.78 1.39 5.52
N ILE A 89 2.66 1.63 6.48
CA ILE A 89 2.96 2.96 6.99
C ILE A 89 4.46 3.18 6.94
N THR A 90 4.86 4.34 6.45
CA THR A 90 6.27 4.70 6.36
C THR A 90 6.47 6.17 6.68
N ALA A 91 7.54 6.51 7.39
CA ALA A 91 7.82 7.86 7.87
C ALA A 91 9.32 8.18 7.89
N ASN A 92 9.63 9.47 7.81
CA ASN A 92 10.99 9.99 7.87
C ASN A 92 11.38 10.32 9.33
N GLU A 93 12.59 10.83 9.53
CA GLU A 93 13.13 11.17 10.86
C GLU A 93 12.30 12.21 11.62
N LYS A 94 11.45 12.99 10.91
CA LYS A 94 10.53 13.96 11.51
C LYS A 94 9.16 13.35 11.83
N MET A 95 9.04 12.03 11.76
CA MET A 95 7.78 11.28 11.88
C MET A 95 6.70 11.75 10.89
N LYS A 96 7.10 12.34 9.76
CA LYS A 96 6.20 12.66 8.64
C LYS A 96 6.26 11.54 7.62
N GLY A 97 5.09 11.05 7.24
CA GLY A 97 4.99 9.82 6.48
C GLY A 97 3.63 9.65 5.84
N PHE A 98 3.40 8.54 5.19
CA PHE A 98 2.08 8.23 4.63
C PHE A 98 1.68 6.82 5.01
N TYR A 99 0.37 6.60 4.93
CA TYR A 99 -0.25 5.30 5.10
C TYR A 99 -0.90 4.90 3.78
N CYS A 100 -0.69 3.66 3.37
CA CYS A 100 -1.26 3.09 2.17
C CYS A 100 -1.87 1.72 2.50
N LYS A 101 -3.18 1.60 2.30
CA LYS A 101 -3.90 0.33 2.31
C LYS A 101 -4.14 -0.11 0.88
N ILE A 102 -3.78 -1.33 0.56
CA ILE A 102 -3.97 -1.93 -0.76
C ILE A 102 -4.90 -3.13 -0.59
N ILE A 103 -5.98 -3.15 -1.36
CA ILE A 103 -6.93 -4.25 -1.44
C ILE A 103 -6.81 -4.82 -2.85
N VAL A 104 -6.51 -6.11 -2.94
CA VAL A 104 -6.54 -6.85 -4.21
C VAL A 104 -7.83 -7.64 -4.25
N GLU A 105 -8.72 -7.28 -5.16
CA GLU A 105 -9.96 -8.04 -5.39
C GLU A 105 -9.61 -9.38 -6.04
N SER A 106 -9.86 -10.47 -5.32
CA SER A 106 -9.74 -11.81 -5.90
C SER A 106 -11.06 -12.19 -6.57
N ASN A 107 -11.13 -12.10 -7.89
CA ASN A 107 -12.20 -12.78 -8.63
C ASN A 107 -11.92 -14.29 -8.64
N TYR A 108 -12.29 -15.01 -7.58
CA TYR A 108 -12.45 -16.45 -7.67
C TYR A 108 -13.75 -16.72 -8.43
N SER A 109 -13.64 -16.96 -9.74
CA SER A 109 -14.69 -17.60 -10.53
C SER A 109 -14.30 -19.04 -10.81
#